data_AF-A0A509ATV6-F1
#
_entry.id   AF-A0A509ATV6-F1
#
_cell.length_a   1.000
_cell.length_b   1.000
_cell.length_c   1.000
_cell.angle_alpha   90.00
_cell.angle_beta   90.00
_cell.angle_gamma   90.00
#
_symmetry.space_group_name_H-M   'P 1'
#
loop_
_entity.id
_entity.type
_entity.pdbx_description
1 polymer ?
#
loop_
_entity_poly.entity_id
_entity_poly.type
_entity_poly.pdbx_seq_one_letter_code
_entity_poly.pdbx_strand_id
1 'polypeptide(L)'
;MKELEELCKYKNTKETKTINIKNVGNFIKKIEYEDYDIIDEVLRRNELIKENKGFLYQFKKKIIDLKKTFSYYKIKPNDTIYVLPEPPPSPFLIYLFHQISGKMHCIELNHLDSVAMLKKHVEKKLKIKDEDQILIYNDKCINNKKSLQEEFSTREVLVTILDKHDIQEIENDEI
;
A
#
# COMPACT_ATOMS: atom_id res chain seq x y z
N MET A 1 -16.69 20.83 61.16
CA MET A 1 -15.90 19.59 60.91
C MET A 1 -16.72 18.44 60.32
N LYS A 2 -18.03 18.30 60.60
CA LYS A 2 -18.87 17.25 59.98
C LYS A 2 -19.19 17.45 58.48
N GLU A 3 -19.18 18.69 57.98
CA GLU A 3 -19.47 18.98 56.56
C GLU A 3 -18.31 18.67 55.59
N LEU A 4 -17.07 18.60 56.10
CA LEU A 4 -15.89 18.24 55.29
C LEU A 4 -15.75 16.71 55.10
N GLU A 5 -16.33 15.91 56.00
CA GLU A 5 -16.30 14.44 55.91
C GLU A 5 -17.32 13.90 54.90
N GLU A 6 -18.40 14.65 54.60
CA GLU A 6 -19.38 14.26 53.59
C GLU A 6 -18.93 14.51 52.15
N LEU A 7 -18.03 15.48 51.92
CA LEU A 7 -17.45 15.74 50.59
C LEU A 7 -16.49 14.63 50.12
N CYS A 8 -15.90 13.86 51.05
CA CYS A 8 -15.04 12.72 50.73
C CYS A 8 -15.81 11.43 50.39
N LYS A 9 -17.16 11.42 50.50
CA LYS A 9 -18.00 10.28 50.10
C LYS A 9 -18.37 10.29 48.62
N TYR A 10 -18.13 11.37 47.89
CA TYR A 10 -18.06 11.32 46.44
C TYR A 10 -16.72 10.69 46.03
N LYS A 11 -16.58 9.39 46.32
CA LYS A 11 -15.71 8.55 45.50
C LYS A 11 -16.19 8.77 44.07
N ASN A 12 -15.44 9.58 43.32
CA ASN A 12 -15.41 9.53 41.87
C ASN A 12 -15.09 8.07 41.52
N THR A 13 -16.10 7.21 41.45
CA THR A 13 -16.10 6.03 40.60
C THR A 13 -16.03 6.56 39.19
N LYS A 14 -14.83 7.01 38.80
CA LYS A 14 -14.51 7.36 37.44
C LYS A 14 -14.67 6.05 36.68
N GLU A 15 -15.81 5.90 36.03
CA GLU A 15 -16.15 4.69 35.30
C GLU A 15 -15.04 4.46 34.27
N THR A 16 -14.28 3.38 34.44
CA THR A 16 -13.11 3.13 33.61
C THR A 16 -13.57 2.82 32.19
N LYS A 17 -13.40 3.80 31.28
CA LYS A 17 -13.79 3.63 29.89
C LYS A 17 -12.78 2.71 29.20
N THR A 18 -13.33 1.71 28.53
CA THR A 18 -12.52 0.70 27.85
C THR A 18 -12.97 0.54 26.40
N ILE A 19 -12.03 0.22 25.51
CA ILE A 19 -12.27 0.01 24.08
C ILE A 19 -11.62 -1.30 23.65
N ASN A 20 -12.23 -1.98 22.68
CA ASN A 20 -11.71 -3.19 22.08
C ASN A 20 -10.92 -2.87 20.81
N ILE A 21 -9.71 -3.39 20.70
CA ILE A 21 -8.87 -3.31 19.50
C ILE A 21 -8.79 -4.71 18.90
N LYS A 22 -9.40 -4.91 17.73
CA LYS A 22 -9.50 -6.21 17.06
C LYS A 22 -8.60 -6.26 15.83
N ASN A 23 -7.71 -7.24 15.76
CA ASN A 23 -6.87 -7.49 14.58
C ASN A 23 -7.45 -8.63 13.71
N VAL A 24 -6.94 -8.79 12.48
CA VAL A 24 -7.40 -9.77 11.48
C VAL A 24 -7.29 -11.23 11.98
N GLY A 25 -6.39 -11.52 12.91
CA GLY A 25 -6.23 -12.85 13.53
C GLY A 25 -7.20 -13.17 14.69
N ASN A 26 -8.35 -12.49 14.80
CA ASN A 26 -9.30 -12.60 15.92
C ASN A 26 -8.76 -12.25 17.33
N PHE A 27 -7.53 -11.76 17.42
CA PHE A 27 -7.01 -11.18 18.65
C PHE A 27 -7.77 -9.89 18.98
N ILE A 28 -8.30 -9.83 20.20
CA ILE A 28 -8.99 -8.65 20.74
C ILE A 28 -8.24 -8.25 22.01
N LYS A 29 -7.72 -7.02 22.04
CA LYS A 29 -7.15 -6.40 23.24
C LYS A 29 -8.11 -5.34 23.75
N LYS A 30 -8.46 -5.41 25.03
CA LYS A 30 -9.24 -4.38 25.71
C LYS A 30 -8.28 -3.40 26.39
N ILE A 31 -8.42 -2.11 26.10
CA ILE A 31 -7.53 -1.06 26.64
C ILE A 31 -8.34 0.09 27.23
N GLU A 32 -7.75 0.80 28.18
CA GLU A 32 -8.32 1.97 28.84
C GLU A 32 -8.00 3.26 28.07
N TYR A 33 -8.98 4.16 28.03
CA TYR A 33 -8.86 5.46 27.36
C TYR A 33 -9.70 6.53 28.06
N GLU A 34 -9.33 7.79 27.85
CA GLU A 34 -10.15 8.95 28.19
C GLU A 34 -10.65 9.64 26.91
N ASP A 35 -11.75 10.38 27.00
CA ASP A 35 -12.41 11.01 25.84
C ASP A 35 -11.49 11.92 25.04
N TYR A 36 -10.55 12.59 25.72
CA TYR A 36 -9.62 13.55 25.12
C TYR A 36 -8.24 12.96 24.84
N ASP A 37 -8.03 11.67 25.12
CA ASP A 37 -6.79 10.99 24.76
C ASP A 37 -6.64 10.96 23.23
N ILE A 38 -5.41 11.17 22.74
CA ILE A 38 -5.06 10.95 21.33
C ILE A 38 -4.96 9.44 21.09
N ILE A 39 -5.62 8.96 20.03
CA ILE A 39 -5.72 7.52 19.76
C ILE A 39 -4.33 6.89 19.53
N ASP A 40 -3.45 7.55 18.79
CA ASP A 40 -2.07 7.09 18.55
C ASP A 40 -1.31 6.87 19.87
N GLU A 41 -1.39 7.80 20.82
CA GLU A 41 -0.70 7.70 22.12
C GLU A 41 -1.20 6.52 22.94
N VAL A 42 -2.52 6.32 22.98
CA VAL A 42 -3.14 5.21 23.72
C VAL A 42 -2.79 3.86 23.10
N LEU A 43 -2.73 3.78 21.78
CA LEU A 43 -2.32 2.55 21.10
C LEU A 43 -0.83 2.26 21.28
N ARG A 44 0.05 3.28 21.25
CA ARG A 44 1.49 3.14 21.50
C ARG A 44 1.80 2.66 22.91
N ARG A 45 1.22 3.29 23.95
CA ARG A 45 1.44 2.87 25.35
C ARG A 45 0.93 1.46 25.63
N ASN A 46 0.04 0.94 24.80
CA ASN A 46 -0.48 -0.43 24.86
C ASN A 46 0.18 -1.40 23.87
N GLU A 47 1.29 -1.02 23.22
CA GLU A 47 2.06 -1.86 22.28
C GLU A 47 1.26 -2.36 21.06
N LEU A 48 0.24 -1.61 20.64
CA LEU A 48 -0.64 -1.96 19.52
C LEU A 48 -0.20 -1.35 18.18
N ILE A 49 0.70 -0.36 18.22
CA ILE A 49 1.37 0.19 17.05
C ILE A 49 2.83 -0.21 17.12
N LYS A 50 3.31 -0.93 16.09
CA LYS A 50 4.75 -1.15 15.85
C LYS A 50 5.23 -0.17 14.79
N GLU A 51 6.53 0.11 14.76
CA GLU A 51 7.12 1.08 13.81
C GLU A 51 6.94 0.69 12.33
N ASN A 52 6.62 -0.57 12.05
CA ASN A 52 6.24 -1.02 10.70
C ASN A 52 4.86 -0.48 10.31
N LYS A 53 4.89 0.63 9.55
CA LYS A 53 3.77 1.19 8.80
C LYS A 53 3.21 0.12 7.85
N GLY A 54 1.89 0.02 7.74
CA GLY A 54 1.25 -1.11 7.05
C GLY A 54 -0.10 -1.53 7.66
N PHE A 55 -0.68 -0.72 8.55
CA PHE A 55 -2.00 -0.98 9.12
C PHE A 55 -2.88 0.27 9.08
N LEU A 56 -4.13 0.06 8.68
CA LEU A 56 -5.22 1.03 8.77
C LEU A 56 -6.08 0.73 9.99
N TYR A 57 -6.60 1.77 10.61
CA TYR A 57 -7.52 1.65 11.75
C TYR A 57 -8.91 2.07 11.31
N GLN A 58 -9.89 1.22 11.60
CA GLN A 58 -11.27 1.42 11.17
C GLN A 58 -12.22 1.48 12.36
N PHE A 59 -13.10 2.48 12.35
CA PHE A 59 -14.21 2.60 13.29
C PHE A 59 -15.49 2.97 12.54
N LYS A 60 -16.61 2.28 12.84
CA LYS A 60 -17.92 2.48 12.18
C LYS A 60 -17.82 2.55 10.64
N LYS A 61 -17.07 1.61 10.04
CA LYS A 61 -16.81 1.50 8.59
C LYS A 61 -16.01 2.64 7.96
N LYS A 62 -15.37 3.50 8.75
CA LYS A 62 -14.50 4.58 8.27
C LYS A 62 -13.07 4.37 8.74
N ILE A 63 -12.10 4.61 7.85
CA ILE A 63 -10.69 4.70 8.27
C ILE A 63 -10.53 5.97 9.11
N ILE A 64 -9.91 5.83 10.27
CA ILE A 64 -9.74 6.91 11.24
C ILE A 64 -8.29 7.40 11.26
N ASP A 65 -8.13 8.72 11.37
CA ASP A 65 -6.86 9.38 11.68
C ASP A 65 -6.55 9.22 13.18
N LEU A 66 -5.44 8.54 13.50
CA LEU A 66 -4.99 8.27 14.86
C LEU A 66 -4.53 9.53 15.61
N LYS A 67 -4.29 10.64 14.91
CA LYS A 67 -3.95 11.93 15.54
C LYS A 67 -5.16 12.64 16.16
N LYS A 68 -6.36 12.08 16.01
CA LYS A 68 -7.60 12.59 16.63
C LYS A 68 -7.89 11.87 17.94
N THR A 69 -8.79 12.45 18.73
CA THR A 69 -9.19 11.91 20.04
C THR A 69 -10.31 10.87 19.92
N PHE A 70 -10.54 10.11 20.99
CA PHE A 70 -11.68 9.18 21.06
C PHE A 70 -13.04 9.90 20.98
N SER A 71 -13.16 11.07 21.63
CA SER A 71 -14.36 11.92 21.58
C SER A 71 -14.67 12.48 20.20
N TYR A 72 -13.65 12.81 19.39
CA TYR A 72 -13.84 13.29 18.02
C TYR A 72 -14.65 12.28 17.18
N TYR A 73 -14.36 10.99 17.32
CA TYR A 73 -15.10 9.92 16.65
C TYR A 73 -16.34 9.46 17.41
N LYS A 74 -16.65 10.04 18.58
CA LYS A 74 -17.75 9.65 19.46
C LYS A 74 -17.70 8.16 19.80
N ILE A 75 -16.50 7.70 20.17
CA ILE A 75 -16.26 6.34 20.65
C ILE A 75 -16.88 6.21 22.04
N LYS A 76 -17.57 5.09 22.27
CA LYS A 76 -18.22 4.75 23.54
C LYS A 76 -17.51 3.58 24.21
N PRO A 77 -17.70 3.37 25.52
CA PRO A 77 -17.18 2.19 26.20
C PRO A 77 -17.61 0.89 25.50
N ASN A 78 -16.69 -0.06 25.39
CA ASN A 78 -16.80 -1.35 24.73
C ASN A 78 -17.00 -1.32 23.20
N ASP A 79 -16.91 -0.15 22.56
CA ASP A 79 -16.80 -0.06 21.10
C ASP A 79 -15.55 -0.80 20.59
N THR A 80 -15.53 -1.12 19.30
CA THR A 80 -14.40 -1.82 18.66
C THR A 80 -13.77 -0.98 17.55
N ILE A 81 -12.45 -0.77 17.63
CA ILE A 81 -11.61 -0.35 16.51
C ILE A 81 -11.01 -1.59 15.87
N TYR A 82 -11.11 -1.69 14.56
CA TYR A 82 -10.52 -2.77 13.78
C TYR A 82 -9.17 -2.33 13.23
N VAL A 83 -8.17 -3.18 13.39
CA VAL A 83 -6.85 -3.03 12.77
C VAL A 83 -6.86 -3.87 11.50
N LEU A 84 -6.65 -3.22 10.36
CA LEU A 84 -6.67 -3.81 9.03
C LEU A 84 -5.26 -3.68 8.43
N PRO A 85 -4.75 -4.65 7.67
CA PRO A 85 -3.55 -4.44 6.87
C PRO A 85 -3.82 -3.35 5.83
N GLU A 86 -2.81 -2.55 5.52
CA GLU A 86 -2.86 -1.68 4.34
C GLU A 86 -3.05 -2.54 3.08
N PRO A 87 -3.87 -2.06 2.12
CA PRO A 87 -4.01 -2.77 0.85
C PRO A 87 -2.64 -2.84 0.16
N PRO A 88 -2.38 -3.90 -0.64
CA PRO A 88 -1.17 -3.94 -1.43
C PRO A 88 -1.11 -2.71 -2.35
N PRO A 89 0.09 -2.19 -2.64
CA PRO A 89 0.24 -1.10 -3.57
C PRO A 89 -0.43 -1.40 -4.91
N SER A 90 -0.96 -0.36 -5.54
CA SER A 90 -1.55 -0.47 -6.88
C SER A 90 -0.58 -1.14 -7.86
N PRO A 91 -1.09 -1.93 -8.80
CA PRO A 91 -0.26 -2.57 -9.83
C PRO A 91 0.46 -1.52 -10.70
N PHE A 92 1.50 -1.95 -11.41
CA PHE A 92 2.07 -1.22 -12.52
C PHE A 92 1.13 -1.29 -13.72
N LEU A 93 0.88 -0.14 -14.33
CA LEU A 93 0.18 0.02 -15.59
C LEU A 93 1.20 0.37 -16.67
N ILE A 94 1.51 -0.62 -17.51
CA ILE A 94 2.57 -0.55 -18.50
C ILE A 94 1.92 -0.40 -19.87
N TYR A 95 2.08 0.77 -20.46
CA TYR A 95 1.70 1.05 -21.84
C TYR A 95 2.86 0.65 -22.74
N LEU A 96 2.68 -0.40 -23.51
CA LEU A 96 3.62 -0.86 -24.51
C LEU A 96 3.29 -0.20 -25.84
N PHE A 97 4.18 0.65 -26.32
CA PHE A 97 4.10 1.25 -27.64
C PHE A 97 4.94 0.45 -28.63
N HIS A 98 4.27 -0.21 -29.59
CA HIS A 98 4.93 -0.93 -30.66
C HIS A 98 5.27 0.04 -31.79
N GLN A 99 6.55 0.38 -31.92
CA GLN A 99 6.99 1.49 -32.78
C GLN A 99 6.58 1.32 -34.25
N ILE A 100 6.76 0.12 -34.82
CA ILE A 100 6.43 -0.12 -36.24
C ILE A 100 4.92 -0.09 -36.50
N SER A 101 4.13 -0.79 -35.69
CA SER A 101 2.68 -0.85 -35.90
C SER A 101 1.94 0.41 -35.40
N GLY A 102 2.60 1.25 -34.60
CA GLY A 102 2.00 2.39 -33.92
C GLY A 102 0.96 2.01 -32.85
N LYS A 103 0.81 0.71 -32.55
CA LYS A 103 -0.21 0.22 -31.61
C LYS A 103 0.27 0.37 -30.17
N MET A 104 -0.68 0.72 -29.30
CA MET A 104 -0.48 0.77 -27.86
C MET A 104 -1.20 -0.39 -27.19
N HIS A 105 -0.51 -1.10 -26.32
CA HIS A 105 -1.05 -2.21 -25.53
C HIS A 105 -0.88 -1.92 -24.05
N CYS A 106 -1.93 -2.13 -23.27
CA CYS A 106 -1.85 -1.97 -21.82
C CYS A 106 -1.62 -3.33 -21.15
N ILE A 107 -0.66 -3.40 -20.22
CA ILE A 107 -0.39 -4.57 -19.38
C ILE A 107 -0.37 -4.12 -17.92
N GLU A 108 -1.13 -4.84 -17.10
CA GLU A 108 -1.16 -4.64 -15.65
C GLU A 108 -0.32 -5.74 -15.00
N LEU A 109 0.63 -5.35 -14.15
CA LEU A 109 1.50 -6.27 -13.40
C LEU A 109 1.59 -5.87 -11.93
N ASN A 110 1.79 -6.84 -11.05
CA ASN A 110 1.97 -6.58 -9.63
C ASN A 110 3.30 -5.82 -9.38
N HIS A 111 3.37 -5.06 -8.29
CA HIS A 111 4.59 -4.33 -7.91
C HIS A 111 5.79 -5.22 -7.59
N LEU A 112 5.55 -6.50 -7.24
CA LEU A 112 6.60 -7.49 -7.00
C LEU A 112 6.97 -8.29 -8.25
N ASP A 113 6.28 -8.10 -9.37
CA ASP A 113 6.60 -8.80 -10.60
C ASP A 113 7.96 -8.32 -11.16
N SER A 114 8.57 -9.16 -11.99
CA SER A 114 9.86 -8.88 -12.62
C SER A 114 9.70 -8.38 -14.05
N VAL A 115 10.75 -7.75 -14.58
CA VAL A 115 10.83 -7.40 -16.00
C VAL A 115 10.74 -8.65 -16.89
N ALA A 116 11.28 -9.79 -16.45
CA ALA A 116 11.11 -11.05 -17.16
C ALA A 116 9.63 -11.48 -17.28
N MET A 117 8.79 -11.18 -16.27
CA MET A 117 7.36 -11.44 -16.34
C MET A 117 6.68 -10.53 -17.38
N LEU A 118 7.08 -9.25 -17.45
CA LEU A 118 6.62 -8.33 -18.49
C LEU A 118 6.91 -8.87 -19.89
N LYS A 119 8.13 -9.36 -20.14
CA LYS A 119 8.49 -9.92 -21.45
C LYS A 119 7.69 -11.16 -21.86
N LYS A 120 7.37 -12.04 -20.91
CA LYS A 120 6.44 -13.16 -21.15
C LYS A 120 5.03 -12.66 -21.52
N HIS A 121 4.58 -11.59 -20.88
CA HIS A 121 3.30 -10.97 -21.19
C HIS A 121 3.29 -10.31 -22.58
N VAL A 122 4.39 -9.66 -22.96
CA VAL A 122 4.62 -9.12 -24.30
C VAL A 122 4.58 -10.24 -25.34
N GLU A 123 5.31 -11.35 -25.12
CA GLU A 123 5.33 -12.49 -26.03
C GLU A 123 3.93 -13.07 -26.24
N LYS A 124 3.17 -13.25 -25.16
CA LYS A 124 1.80 -13.76 -25.24
C LYS A 124 0.89 -12.83 -26.05
N LYS A 125 1.00 -11.51 -25.88
CA LYS A 125 0.14 -10.50 -26.51
C LYS A 125 0.53 -10.15 -27.94
N LEU A 126 1.82 -9.94 -28.19
CA LEU A 126 2.36 -9.43 -29.46
C LEU A 126 2.97 -10.53 -30.34
N LYS A 127 3.16 -11.74 -29.79
CA LYS A 127 3.79 -12.87 -30.49
C LYS A 127 5.26 -12.66 -30.88
N ILE A 128 5.94 -11.74 -30.19
CA ILE A 128 7.39 -11.49 -30.30
C ILE A 128 8.08 -12.32 -29.22
N LYS A 129 9.03 -13.19 -29.55
CA LYS A 129 9.71 -14.03 -28.55
C LYS A 129 10.57 -13.19 -27.60
N ASP A 130 10.76 -13.63 -26.36
CA ASP A 130 11.52 -12.90 -25.33
C ASP A 130 12.92 -12.47 -25.83
N GLU A 131 13.62 -13.39 -26.51
CA GLU A 131 14.95 -13.14 -27.10
C GLU A 131 14.95 -12.04 -28.18
N ASP A 132 13.81 -11.81 -28.82
CA ASP A 132 13.64 -10.86 -29.94
C ASP A 132 13.07 -9.52 -29.47
N GLN A 133 12.64 -9.43 -28.21
CA GLN A 133 12.11 -8.21 -27.62
C GLN A 133 13.19 -7.26 -27.10
N ILE A 134 13.20 -6.05 -27.63
CA ILE A 134 13.92 -4.90 -27.06
C ILE A 134 12.89 -3.94 -26.44
N LEU A 135 12.86 -3.92 -25.12
CA LEU A 135 12.00 -3.04 -24.34
C LEU A 135 12.79 -1.83 -23.86
N ILE A 136 12.31 -0.62 -24.15
CA ILE A 136 13.00 0.65 -23.87
C ILE A 136 12.13 1.51 -22.95
N TYR A 137 12.73 2.00 -21.86
CA TYR A 137 12.13 2.95 -20.93
C TYR A 137 13.16 4.04 -20.60
N ASN A 138 12.77 5.31 -20.67
CA ASN A 138 13.66 6.47 -20.46
C ASN A 138 15.00 6.33 -21.21
N ASP A 139 14.90 6.06 -22.51
CA ASP A 139 16.05 5.92 -23.44
C ASP A 139 17.03 4.79 -23.09
N LYS A 140 16.60 3.82 -22.26
CA LYS A 140 17.42 2.67 -21.85
C LYS A 140 16.69 1.37 -22.06
N CYS A 141 17.42 0.35 -22.53
CA CYS A 141 16.92 -1.01 -22.56
C CYS A 141 16.71 -1.52 -21.13
N ILE A 142 15.51 -2.02 -20.85
CA ILE A 142 15.19 -2.45 -19.49
C ILE A 142 15.82 -3.79 -19.14
N ASN A 143 16.23 -3.94 -17.87
CA ASN A 143 16.98 -5.12 -17.42
C ASN A 143 16.07 -6.24 -16.92
N ASN A 144 16.10 -7.39 -17.61
CA ASN A 144 15.33 -8.59 -17.28
C ASN A 144 15.50 -9.13 -15.85
N LYS A 145 16.63 -8.84 -15.19
CA LYS A 145 16.93 -9.34 -13.83
C LYS A 145 16.33 -8.50 -12.71
N LYS A 146 15.84 -7.29 -13.01
CA LYS A 146 15.26 -6.39 -12.01
C LYS A 146 13.76 -6.62 -11.84
N SER A 147 13.27 -6.26 -10.66
CA SER A 147 11.85 -6.07 -10.41
C SER A 147 11.32 -4.83 -11.15
N LEU A 148 10.01 -4.76 -11.38
CA LEU A 148 9.39 -3.57 -11.98
C LEU A 148 9.60 -2.34 -11.09
N GLN A 149 9.61 -2.50 -9.75
CA GLN A 149 9.84 -1.41 -8.81
C GLN A 149 11.28 -0.86 -8.85
N GLU A 150 12.27 -1.69 -9.13
CA GLU A 150 13.66 -1.24 -9.30
C GLU A 150 13.90 -0.57 -10.64
N GLU A 151 13.12 -0.91 -11.66
CA GLU A 151 13.31 -0.43 -13.02
C GLU A 151 12.49 0.82 -13.36
N PHE A 152 11.29 0.93 -12.80
CA PHE A 152 10.36 2.00 -13.10
C PHE A 152 10.23 2.99 -11.95
N SER A 153 10.24 4.27 -12.29
CA SER A 153 10.15 5.38 -11.32
C SER A 153 8.71 5.68 -10.88
N THR A 154 7.73 5.27 -11.69
CA THR A 154 6.30 5.52 -11.51
C THR A 154 5.51 4.25 -11.77
N ARG A 155 4.28 4.16 -11.25
CA ARG A 155 3.41 3.00 -11.48
C ARG A 155 2.77 2.99 -12.86
N GLU A 156 2.61 4.14 -13.47
CA GLU A 156 2.16 4.28 -14.86
C GLU A 156 3.38 4.60 -15.72
N VAL A 157 3.68 3.74 -16.70
CA VAL A 157 4.88 3.88 -17.54
C VAL A 157 4.57 3.59 -19.01
N LEU A 158 5.27 4.32 -19.88
CA LEU A 158 5.31 4.08 -21.31
C LEU A 158 6.63 3.35 -21.63
N VAL A 159 6.52 2.17 -22.21
CA VAL A 159 7.65 1.35 -22.65
C VAL A 159 7.54 1.16 -24.15
N THR A 160 8.59 1.49 -24.89
CA THR A 160 8.66 1.21 -26.33
C THR A 160 9.09 -0.24 -26.51
N ILE A 161 8.38 -1.00 -27.35
CA ILE A 161 8.79 -2.33 -27.79
C ILE A 161 9.26 -2.28 -29.24
N LEU A 162 10.43 -2.84 -29.47
CA LEU A 162 11.00 -3.15 -30.77
C LEU A 162 11.18 -4.66 -30.89
N ASP A 163 10.76 -5.21 -32.03
CA ASP A 163 11.20 -6.53 -32.46
C ASP A 163 12.58 -6.37 -33.11
N LYS A 164 13.54 -7.23 -32.76
CA LYS A 164 14.86 -7.24 -33.42
C LYS A 164 14.76 -7.43 -34.93
N HIS A 165 13.76 -8.15 -35.41
CA HIS A 165 13.54 -8.37 -36.85
C HIS A 165 13.09 -7.10 -37.58
N ASP A 166 12.58 -6.09 -36.86
CA ASP A 166 12.19 -4.81 -37.44
C ASP A 166 13.39 -3.86 -37.64
N ILE A 167 14.54 -4.20 -37.04
CA ILE A 167 15.77 -3.40 -37.16
C ILE A 167 16.45 -3.79 -38.47
N GLN A 168 16.42 -2.89 -39.45
CA GLN A 168 17.21 -3.05 -40.67
C GLN A 168 18.69 -3.15 -40.30
N GLU A 169 19.35 -4.22 -40.71
CA GLU A 169 20.81 -4.29 -40.65
C GLU A 169 21.35 -3.10 -41.43
N ILE A 170 22.22 -2.29 -40.80
CA ILE A 170 23.00 -1.31 -41.55
C ILE A 170 23.91 -2.16 -42.42
N GLU A 171 23.63 -2.22 -43.73
CA GLU A 171 24.59 -2.73 -44.70
C GLU A 171 25.86 -1.91 -44.48
N ASN A 172 26.86 -2.55 -43.87
CA ASN A 172 28.21 -2.01 -43.86
C ASN A 172 28.68 -2.14 -45.31
N ASP A 173 28.37 -1.13 -46.13
CA ASP A 173 29.01 -0.94 -47.42
C ASP A 173 30.52 -1.01 -47.18
N GLU A 174 31.12 -2.10 -47.69
CA GLU A 174 32.55 -2.33 -47.67
C GLU A 174 33.25 -1.11 -48.29
N ILE A 175 34.10 -0.44 -47.51
CA ILE A 175 35.05 0.58 -48.00
C ILE A 175 36.33 -0.12 -48.46
#